data_AF-W2IK61-F1
#
_entry.id   AF-W2IK61-F1
#
_cell.length_a   1.000
_cell.length_b   1.000
_cell.length_c   1.000
_cell.angle_alpha   90.00
_cell.angle_beta   90.00
_cell.angle_gamma   90.00
#
_symmetry.space_group_name_H-M   'P 1'
#
loop_
_entity.id
_entity.type
_entity.pdbx_description
1 polymer ?
#
loop_
_entity_poly.entity_id
_entity_poly.type
_entity_poly.pdbx_seq_one_letter_code
_entity_poly.pdbx_strand_id
1 'polypeptide(L)' 'MPTTTKRTTVCSDMAREDSQLLMEDMRVFIIVKSQLVPCVVCALTKPHKMRYQLLRCSYETCKAAAPYDACPW' A
#
# COMPACT_ATOMS: atom_id res chain seq x y z
N MET A 1 26.42 2.61 -0.47
CA MET A 1 26.23 3.56 0.65
C MET A 1 24.95 3.17 1.36
N PRO A 2 24.99 2.66 2.61
CA PRO A 2 23.77 2.39 3.35
C PRO A 2 23.14 3.74 3.73
N THR A 3 21.93 3.99 3.24
CA THR A 3 21.19 5.21 3.56
C THR A 3 20.80 5.15 5.04
N THR A 4 21.31 6.07 5.85
CA THR A 4 20.95 6.18 7.28
C THR A 4 19.50 6.60 7.42
N THR A 5 18.58 5.63 7.52
CA THR A 5 17.17 5.90 7.80
C THR A 5 17.03 6.33 9.26
N LYS A 6 16.63 7.58 9.49
CA LYS A 6 16.33 8.10 10.83
C LYS A 6 15.13 7.32 11.40
N ARG A 7 15.35 6.52 12.45
CA ARG A 7 14.24 5.90 13.18
C ARG A 7 13.62 6.95 14.09
N THR A 8 12.30 7.12 13.97
CA THR A 8 11.48 7.90 14.89
C THR A 8 10.65 6.93 15.70
N THR A 9 10.71 7.01 17.02
CA THR A 9 9.84 6.24 17.90
C THR A 9 8.43 6.80 17.80
N VAL A 10 7.49 6.00 17.29
CA VAL A 10 6.08 6.40 17.13
C VAL A 10 5.30 6.16 18.43
N CYS A 11 5.56 5.05 19.12
CA CYS A 11 5.05 4.78 20.47
C CYS A 11 5.95 3.75 21.18
N SER A 12 6.11 3.87 22.50
CA SER A 12 6.91 2.96 23.34
C SER A 12 6.07 1.90 24.07
N ASP A 13 4.80 2.20 24.36
CA ASP A 13 3.98 1.46 25.31
C ASP A 13 2.71 0.92 24.66
N MET A 14 2.86 0.22 23.52
CA MET A 14 1.77 -0.46 22.83
C MET A 14 1.88 -1.97 23.00
N ALA A 15 0.72 -2.64 23.14
CA ALA A 15 0.66 -4.08 22.96
C ALA A 15 1.17 -4.44 21.56
N ARG A 16 1.79 -5.62 21.42
CA ARG A 16 2.43 -6.02 20.18
C ARG A 16 1.42 -6.10 19.03
N GLU A 17 0.23 -6.57 19.31
CA GLU A 17 -0.88 -6.69 18.35
C GLU A 17 -1.28 -5.30 17.82
N ASP A 18 -1.44 -4.32 18.71
CA ASP A 18 -1.77 -2.94 18.35
C ASP A 18 -0.62 -2.28 17.57
N SER A 19 0.62 -2.58 17.93
CA SER A 19 1.79 -2.07 17.20
C SER A 19 1.86 -2.62 15.77
N GLN A 20 1.42 -3.86 15.56
CA GLN A 20 1.39 -4.48 14.24
C GLN A 20 0.28 -3.87 13.37
N LEU A 21 -0.91 -3.67 13.94
CA LEU A 21 -2.01 -2.97 13.27
C LEU A 21 -1.62 -1.53 12.90
N LEU A 22 -0.95 -0.81 13.81
CA LEU A 22 -0.47 0.54 13.52
C LEU A 22 0.54 0.55 12.37
N MET A 23 1.45 -0.42 12.31
CA MET A 23 2.42 -0.55 11.21
C MET A 23 1.75 -0.93 9.88
N GLU A 24 0.62 -1.64 9.90
CA GLU A 24 -0.21 -1.90 8.72
C GLU A 24 -0.95 -0.64 8.27
N ASP A 25 -1.50 0.15 9.18
CA ASP A 25 -2.23 1.39 8.87
C ASP A 25 -1.31 2.50 8.38
N MET A 26 -0.11 2.61 8.97
CA MET A 26 0.93 3.56 8.54
C MET A 26 1.63 3.14 7.25
N ARG A 27 1.25 2.00 6.66
CA ARG A 27 1.84 1.50 5.41
C ARG A 27 1.40 2.39 4.26
N VAL A 28 2.38 3.04 3.66
CA VAL A 28 2.15 3.85 2.46
C VAL A 28 2.11 2.91 1.23
N PHE A 29 1.06 3.08 0.43
CA PHE A 29 0.90 2.41 -0.86
C PHE A 29 1.04 3.42 -1.99
N ILE A 30 1.70 3.00 -3.07
CA ILE A 30 1.79 3.77 -4.32
C ILE A 30 0.88 3.17 -5.39
N ILE A 31 0.26 4.03 -6.21
CA ILE A 31 -0.53 3.61 -7.36
C ILE A 31 0.44 3.26 -8.49
N VAL A 32 0.54 1.99 -8.85
CA VAL A 32 1.40 1.52 -9.94
C VAL A 32 0.66 1.40 -11.27
N LYS A 33 -0.66 1.30 -11.22
CA LYS A 33 -1.52 1.27 -12.40
C LYS A 33 -2.79 2.04 -12.12
N SER A 34 -3.21 2.90 -13.05
CA SER A 34 -4.52 3.55 -12.99
C SER A 34 -5.16 3.55 -14.37
N GLN A 35 -6.33 2.95 -14.48
CA GLN A 35 -7.02 2.76 -15.76
C GLN A 35 -8.51 3.04 -15.60
N LEU A 36 -9.11 3.61 -16.65
CA LEU A 36 -10.56 3.78 -16.71
C LEU A 36 -11.19 2.51 -17.25
N VAL A 37 -12.12 1.94 -16.50
CA VAL A 37 -12.87 0.72 -16.86
C VAL A 37 -14.36 1.02 -16.86
N PRO A 38 -15.16 0.42 -17.76
CA PRO A 38 -16.62 0.55 -17.67
C PRO A 38 -17.13 0.04 -16.33
N CYS A 39 -18.09 0.76 -15.75
CA CYS A 39 -18.80 0.33 -14.57
C CYS A 39 -19.62 -0.93 -14.87
N VAL A 40 -19.42 -1.97 -14.06
CA VAL A 40 -20.21 -3.22 -14.11
C VAL A 40 -21.15 -3.39 -12.92
N VAL A 41 -21.09 -2.46 -11.94
CA VAL A 41 -21.87 -2.53 -10.70
C VAL A 41 -23.20 -1.81 -10.83
N CYS A 42 -23.21 -0.65 -11.48
CA CYS A 42 -24.42 0.15 -11.64
C CYS A 42 -25.25 -0.36 -12.82
N ALA A 43 -26.55 -0.58 -12.62
CA ALA A 43 -27.50 -0.91 -13.68
C ALA A 43 -27.96 0.35 -14.45
N LEU A 44 -27.02 1.19 -14.89
CA LEU A 44 -27.31 2.40 -15.65
C LEU A 44 -27.42 2.07 -17.15
N THR A 45 -28.33 2.76 -17.84
CA THR A 45 -28.58 2.59 -19.28
C THR A 45 -27.39 3.00 -20.15
N LYS A 46 -26.48 3.81 -19.64
CA LYS A 46 -25.17 4.11 -20.25
C LYS A 46 -24.05 3.79 -19.25
N PRO A 47 -23.06 2.94 -19.61
CA PRO A 47 -21.95 2.64 -18.72
C PRO A 47 -21.08 3.88 -18.53
N HIS A 48 -20.90 4.30 -17.27
CA HIS A 48 -19.90 5.30 -16.92
C HIS A 48 -18.54 4.65 -16.71
N LYS A 49 -17.46 5.45 -16.76
CA LYS A 49 -16.12 4.97 -16.46
C LYS A 49 -15.89 5.02 -14.95
N MET A 50 -15.36 3.95 -14.39
CA MET A 50 -14.73 3.90 -13.07
C MET A 50 -13.22 3.92 -13.22
N ARG A 51 -12.50 4.28 -12.16
CA ARG A 51 -11.05 4.22 -12.11
C ARG A 51 -10.62 3.00 -11.31
N TYR A 52 -10.00 2.04 -11.98
CA TYR A 52 -9.32 0.93 -11.33
C TYR A 52 -7.88 1.34 -11.02
N GLN A 53 -7.46 1.15 -9.77
CA GLN A 53 -6.09 1.40 -9.32
C GLN A 53 -5.47 0.13 -8.77
N LEU A 54 -4.26 -0.20 -9.23
CA LEU A 54 -3.43 -1.22 -8.60
C LEU A 54 -2.47 -0.51 -7.66
N LEU A 55 -2.52 -0.88 -6.39
CA LEU A 55 -1.65 -0.37 -5.34
C LEU A 55 -0.49 -1.35 -5.10
N ARG A 56 0.66 -0.83 -4.67
CA ARG A 56 1.79 -1.63 -4.16
C ARG A 56 2.39 -0.96 -2.93
N CYS A 57 2.92 -1.75 -2.00
CA CYS A 57 3.70 -1.21 -0.89
C CYS A 57 4.86 -0.33 -1.38
N SER A 58 5.02 0.84 -0.76
CA SER A 58 6.08 1.79 -1.09
C SER A 58 7.31 1.68 -0.19
N TYR A 59 7.33 0.72 0.75
CA TYR A 59 8.34 0.67 1.79
C TYR A 59 9.61 -0.02 1.29
N GLU A 60 10.74 0.67 1.36
CA GLU A 60 12.02 0.18 0.83
C GLU A 60 12.51 -1.10 1.52
N THR A 61 12.14 -1.32 2.79
CA THR A 61 12.50 -2.56 3.48
C THR A 61 11.76 -3.77 2.91
N CYS A 62 10.50 -3.62 2.47
CA CYS A 62 9.76 -4.68 1.78
C CYS A 62 10.39 -4.98 0.43
N LYS A 63 10.83 -3.94 -0.30
CA LYS A 63 11.55 -4.08 -1.56
C LYS A 63 12.93 -4.72 -1.40
N ALA A 64 13.63 -4.46 -0.30
CA ALA A 64 14.92 -5.05 -0.01
C ALA A 64 14.81 -6.52 0.46
N ALA A 65 13.77 -6.86 1.22
CA ALA A 65 13.53 -8.22 1.70
C ALA A 65 13.19 -9.20 0.57
N ALA A 66 12.48 -8.71 -0.46
CA ALA A 66 12.12 -9.49 -1.63
C ALA A 66 12.31 -8.65 -2.91
N PRO A 67 13.55 -8.58 -3.45
CA PRO A 67 13.87 -7.68 -4.55
C PRO A 67 13.28 -8.10 -5.90
N TYR A 68 12.96 -9.37 -6.07
CA TYR A 68 12.42 -9.93 -7.31
C TYR A 68 10.93 -10.28 -7.23
N ASP A 69 10.39 -10.41 -6.02
CA ASP A 69 8.97 -10.70 -5.82
C ASP A 69 8.19 -9.42 -5.53
N ALA A 70 6.93 -9.38 -5.96
CA ALA A 70 6.03 -8.36 -5.49
C ALA A 70 5.84 -8.54 -3.98
N CYS A 71 5.95 -7.44 -3.22
CA CYS A 71 5.50 -7.44 -1.84
C CYS A 71 4.07 -8.02 -1.80
N PRO A 72 3.79 -9.02 -0.94
CA PRO A 72 2.46 -9.63 -0.85
C PRO A 72 1.38 -8.63 -0.37
N TRP A 73 1.81 -7.42 0.00
CA TRP A 73 1.02 -6.28 0.43
C TRP A 73 1.15 -5.14 -0.58
#